data_AF-A0A133V9Y7-F1
#
_entry.id   AF-A0A133V9Y7-F1
#
_cell.length_a   1.000
_cell.length_b   1.000
_cell.length_c   1.000
_cell.angle_alpha   90.00
_cell.angle_beta   90.00
_cell.angle_gamma   90.00
#
_symmetry.space_group_name_H-M   'P 1'
#
loop_
_entity.id
_entity.type
_entity.pdbx_description
1 polymer ?
#
loop_
_entity_poly.entity_id
_entity_poly.type
_entity_poly.pdbx_seq_one_letter_code
_entity_poly.pdbx_strand_id
1 'polypeptide(L)'
;MEIEVKFFANFRELVGQKRILVSANTVRELLENLRDGYEGLRKELFVDEENVALKESVNVTVNGRRIEMLDGIDTELRDKDTIAIFPPVAGG
;
A
#
# COMPACT_ATOMS: atom_id res chain seq x y z
N MET A 1 -4.26 -13.16 -9.97
CA MET A 1 -4.78 -11.82 -10.31
C MET A 1 -3.60 -10.88 -10.25
N GLU A 2 -3.35 -10.12 -11.30
CA GLU A 2 -2.20 -9.21 -11.35
C GLU A 2 -2.64 -7.81 -10.93
N ILE A 3 -2.03 -7.28 -9.88
CA ILE A 3 -2.35 -5.99 -9.28
C ILE A 3 -1.15 -5.05 -9.48
N GLU A 4 -1.38 -3.86 -10.02
CA GLU A 4 -0.32 -2.84 -10.16
C GLU A 4 -0.25 -1.99 -8.90
N VAL A 5 0.87 -2.01 -8.19
CA VAL A 5 1.10 -1.13 -7.03
C VAL A 5 2.02 0.00 -7.42
N LYS A 6 1.61 1.24 -7.16
CA LYS A 6 2.35 2.47 -7.44
C LYS A 6 2.80 3.12 -6.15
N PHE A 7 4.09 3.44 -6.09
CA PHE A 7 4.69 4.13 -4.96
C PHE A 7 4.94 5.60 -5.32
N PHE A 8 4.87 6.48 -4.34
CA PHE A 8 5.05 7.92 -4.50
C PHE A 8 6.06 8.49 -3.49
N ALA A 9 6.68 9.62 -3.86
CA ALA A 9 7.73 10.30 -3.09
C ALA A 9 8.77 9.32 -2.50
N ASN A 10 9.08 9.41 -1.21
CA ASN A 10 10.12 8.61 -0.54
C ASN A 10 9.82 7.10 -0.58
N PHE A 11 8.57 6.66 -0.74
CA PHE A 11 8.26 5.23 -0.83
C PHE A 11 8.86 4.58 -2.09
N ARG A 12 9.08 5.34 -3.16
CA ARG A 12 9.77 4.84 -4.36
C ARG A 12 11.21 4.46 -4.07
N GLU A 13 11.87 5.21 -3.19
CA GLU A 13 13.26 4.99 -2.81
C GLU A 13 13.37 3.79 -1.87
N LEU A 14 12.42 3.64 -0.94
CA LEU A 14 12.36 2.49 -0.02
C LEU A 14 12.14 1.15 -0.75
N VAL A 15 11.36 1.16 -1.84
CA VAL A 15 11.10 -0.02 -2.67
C VAL A 15 12.17 -0.22 -3.76
N GLY A 16 12.88 0.85 -4.13
CA GLY A 16 13.78 0.89 -5.28
C GLY A 16 13.06 0.90 -6.64
N GLN A 17 11.72 0.87 -6.66
CA GLN A 17 10.92 0.84 -7.88
C GLN A 17 9.72 1.78 -7.79
N LYS A 18 9.34 2.39 -8.92
CA LYS A 18 8.16 3.28 -8.99
C LYS A 18 6.84 2.51 -8.93
N ARG A 19 6.87 1.26 -9.39
CA ARG A 19 5.72 0.36 -9.44
C ARG A 19 6.19 -1.08 -9.41
N ILE A 20 5.35 -1.96 -8.90
CA ILE A 20 5.53 -3.41 -8.94
C ILE A 20 4.22 -4.09 -9.34
N LEU A 21 4.31 -5.33 -9.79
CA LEU A 21 3.16 -6.19 -10.03
C LEU A 21 3.14 -7.26 -8.93
N VAL A 22 2.01 -7.41 -8.26
CA VAL A 22 1.82 -8.39 -7.19
C VAL A 22 0.52 -9.15 -7.39
N SER A 23 0.44 -10.35 -6.82
CA SER A 23 -0.82 -11.08 -6.69
C SER A 23 -1.34 -10.93 -5.26
N ALA A 24 -2.58 -10.49 -5.14
CA ALA A 24 -3.30 -10.39 -3.87
C ALA A 24 -4.81 -10.40 -4.14
N ASN A 25 -5.58 -10.95 -3.20
CA ASN A 25 -7.04 -10.98 -3.26
C ASN A 25 -7.67 -9.80 -2.50
N THR A 26 -6.95 -9.23 -1.52
CA THR A 26 -7.41 -8.09 -0.72
C THR A 26 -6.30 -7.08 -0.51
N VAL A 27 -6.66 -5.86 -0.12
CA VAL A 27 -5.69 -4.83 0.29
C VAL A 27 -4.84 -5.31 1.46
N ARG A 28 -5.41 -6.05 2.42
CA ARG A 28 -4.70 -6.65 3.56
C ARG A 28 -3.57 -7.56 3.10
N GLU A 29 -3.89 -8.55 2.25
CA GLU A 29 -2.90 -9.49 1.72
C GLU A 29 -1.79 -8.77 0.95
N LEU A 30 -2.16 -7.74 0.17
CA LEU A 30 -1.20 -6.90 -0.54
C LEU A 30 -0.27 -6.17 0.43
N LEU A 31 -0.81 -5.59 1.50
CA LEU A 31 -0.03 -4.89 2.51
C LEU A 31 0.89 -5.85 3.30
N GLU A 32 0.44 -7.07 3.59
CA GLU A 32 1.26 -8.13 4.21
C GLU A 32 2.45 -8.48 3.32
N ASN A 33 2.19 -8.71 2.02
CA ASN A 33 3.25 -8.98 1.05
C ASN A 33 4.27 -7.84 0.96
N LEU A 34 3.82 -6.58 1.04
CA LEU A 34 4.71 -5.41 1.05
C LEU A 34 5.51 -5.30 2.36
N ARG A 35 4.88 -5.61 3.50
CA ARG A 35 5.54 -5.61 4.82
C ARG A 35 6.71 -6.59 4.83
N ASP A 36 6.47 -7.80 4.34
CA ASP A 36 7.45 -8.90 4.42
C ASP A 36 8.50 -8.79 3.30
N GLY A 37 8.17 -8.11 2.19
CA GLY A 37 9.09 -7.90 1.07
C GLY A 37 10.01 -6.66 1.19
N TYR A 38 9.62 -5.66 1.99
CA TYR A 38 10.33 -4.36 2.04
C TYR A 38 10.46 -3.82 3.46
N GLU A 39 11.59 -4.08 4.11
CA GLU A 39 11.86 -3.60 5.49
C GLU A 39 11.75 -2.07 5.61
N GLY A 40 12.21 -1.33 4.59
CA GLY A 40 12.10 0.13 4.56
C GLY A 40 10.65 0.63 4.55
N LEU A 41 9.76 -0.05 3.81
CA LEU A 41 8.33 0.29 3.81
C LEU A 41 7.68 -0.09 5.13
N ARG A 42 8.05 -1.22 5.75
CA ARG A 42 7.45 -1.69 7.00
C ARG A 42 7.41 -0.59 8.06
N LYS A 43 8.55 0.07 8.28
CA LYS A 43 8.70 1.12 9.29
C LYS A 43 7.90 2.39 8.99
N GLU A 44 7.61 2.65 7.71
CA GLU A 44 6.95 3.86 7.27
C GLU A 44 5.44 3.69 7.07
N LEU A 45 4.99 2.50 6.63
CA LEU A 45 3.59 2.20 6.35
C LEU A 45 2.80 1.83 7.59
N PHE A 46 3.37 1.04 8.49
CA PHE A 46 2.64 0.43 9.61
C PHE A 46 2.94 1.10 10.95
N VAL A 47 1.94 1.13 11.83
CA VAL A 47 2.04 1.61 13.22
C VAL A 47 2.86 0.64 14.07
N ASP A 48 2.73 -0.64 13.76
CA ASP A 48 3.30 -1.76 14.47
C ASP A 48 3.94 -2.75 13.49
N GLU A 49 4.93 -3.48 13.96
CA GLU A 49 5.66 -4.46 13.18
C GLU A 49 4.91 -5.79 13.05
N GLU A 50 4.00 -6.12 13.97
CA GLU A 50 3.30 -7.41 14.03
C GLU A 50 1.97 -7.40 13.24
N ASN A 51 1.21 -6.30 13.28
CA ASN A 51 -0.13 -6.18 12.71
C ASN A 51 -0.15 -5.34 11.43
N VAL A 52 -1.13 -5.62 10.56
CA VAL A 52 -1.43 -4.84 9.35
C VAL A 52 -2.23 -3.59 9.73
N ALA A 53 -1.63 -2.72 10.55
CA ALA A 53 -2.21 -1.47 11.01
C ALA A 53 -1.47 -0.32 10.32
N LEU A 54 -2.09 0.31 9.32
CA LEU A 54 -1.50 1.44 8.61
C LEU A 54 -1.42 2.68 9.52
N LYS A 55 -0.34 3.46 9.39
CA LYS A 55 -0.28 4.79 10.01
C LYS A 55 -1.37 5.68 9.40
N GLU A 56 -2.07 6.45 10.22
CA GLU A 56 -3.14 7.37 9.77
C GLU A 56 -2.66 8.38 8.72
N SER A 57 -1.36 8.71 8.74
CA SER A 57 -0.77 9.63 7.79
C SER A 57 -0.58 9.03 6.39
N VAL A 58 -0.60 7.69 6.25
CA VAL A 58 -0.40 6.98 4.98
C VAL A 58 -1.72 6.88 4.24
N ASN A 59 -1.72 7.26 2.96
CA ASN A 59 -2.91 7.20 2.13
C ASN A 59 -2.79 6.04 1.14
N VAL A 60 -3.80 5.18 1.10
CA VAL A 60 -3.88 4.06 0.16
C VAL A 60 -5.15 4.18 -0.66
N THR A 61 -5.03 4.01 -1.97
CA THR A 61 -6.18 4.04 -2.89
C THR A 61 -6.23 2.82 -3.78
N VAL A 62 -7.43 2.31 -4.04
CA VAL A 62 -7.73 1.31 -5.06
C VAL A 62 -8.43 2.02 -6.22
N ASN A 63 -7.84 2.00 -7.41
CA ASN A 63 -8.33 2.69 -8.61
C ASN A 63 -8.67 4.18 -8.38
N GLY A 64 -7.87 4.86 -7.56
CA GLY A 64 -8.05 6.28 -7.22
C GLY A 64 -9.09 6.56 -6.13
N ARG A 65 -9.74 5.55 -5.56
CA ARG A 65 -10.64 5.67 -4.40
C ARG A 65 -9.91 5.28 -3.13
N ARG A 66 -10.01 6.10 -2.08
CA ARG A 66 -9.39 5.79 -0.77
C ARG A 66 -10.01 4.53 -0.19
N ILE A 67 -9.18 3.68 0.41
CA ILE A 67 -9.66 2.46 1.07
C ILE A 67 -10.64 2.76 2.22
N GLU A 68 -10.49 3.91 2.87
CA GLU A 68 -11.42 4.41 3.91
C GLU A 68 -12.85 4.66 3.39
N MET A 69 -13.00 4.87 2.08
CA MET A 69 -14.30 5.04 1.40
C MET A 69 -14.83 3.71 0.82
N LEU A 70 -14.09 2.62 1.00
CA LEU A 70 -14.41 1.26 0.59
C LEU A 70 -14.54 0.40 1.87
N ASP A 71 -14.08 -0.85 1.83
CA ASP A 71 -14.06 -1.77 2.98
C ASP A 71 -12.72 -1.71 3.74
N GLY A 72 -12.02 -0.58 3.68
CA GLY A 72 -10.72 -0.42 4.34
C GLY A 72 -9.68 -1.40 3.81
N ILE A 73 -8.90 -1.99 4.72
CA ILE A 73 -7.90 -3.01 4.38
C ILE A 73 -8.53 -4.34 3.92
N ASP A 74 -9.81 -4.56 4.18
CA ASP A 74 -10.53 -5.76 3.74
C ASP A 74 -11.15 -5.60 2.34
N THR A 75 -10.89 -4.47 1.67
CA THR A 75 -11.29 -4.24 0.27
C THR A 75 -10.78 -5.35 -0.64
N GLU A 76 -11.71 -6.04 -1.32
CA GLU A 76 -11.41 -7.05 -2.33
C GLU A 76 -10.77 -6.42 -3.58
N LEU A 77 -9.72 -7.05 -4.08
CA LEU A 77 -8.98 -6.64 -5.26
C LEU A 77 -9.33 -7.55 -6.45
N ARG A 78 -9.35 -6.95 -7.63
CA ARG A 78 -9.63 -7.62 -8.90
C ARG A 78 -8.43 -7.54 -9.83
N ASP A 79 -8.38 -8.46 -10.77
CA ASP A 79 -7.35 -8.46 -11.82
C ASP A 79 -7.27 -7.09 -12.50
N LYS A 80 -6.04 -6.56 -12.62
CA LYS A 80 -5.68 -5.25 -13.17
C LYS A 80 -6.08 -4.05 -12.33
N ASP A 81 -6.48 -4.24 -11.07
CA ASP A 81 -6.63 -3.11 -10.16
C ASP A 81 -5.29 -2.40 -9.96
N THR A 82 -5.38 -1.08 -9.82
CA THR A 82 -4.25 -0.23 -9.53
C THR A 82 -4.33 0.27 -8.10
N ILE A 83 -3.32 -0.02 -7.30
CA ILE A 83 -3.17 0.45 -5.94
C ILE A 83 -2.13 1.55 -5.95
N ALA A 84 -2.41 2.65 -5.28
CA ALA A 84 -1.44 3.71 -5.06
C ALA A 84 -1.24 3.94 -3.57
N ILE A 85 0.03 3.96 -3.16
CA ILE A 85 0.45 4.14 -1.78
C ILE A 85 1.22 5.46 -1.71
N PHE A 86 0.67 6.38 -0.93
CA PHE A 86 1.21 7.71 -0.73
C PHE A 86 1.73 7.85 0.69
N PRO A 87 2.96 8.36 0.86
CA PRO A 87 3.45 8.73 2.19
C PRO A 87 2.61 9.86 2.79
N PRO A 88 2.78 10.15 4.09
CA PRO A 88 2.28 11.36 4.72
C PRO A 88 2.47 12.56 3.80
N VAL A 89 1.39 13.29 3.57
CA VAL A 89 1.50 14.60 2.94
C VAL A 89 2.26 15.49 3.92
N ALA A 90 3.56 15.69 3.67
CA ALA A 90 4.29 16.75 4.32
C ALA A 90 3.68 18.06 3.83
N GLY A 91 2.79 18.64 4.64
CA GLY A 91 2.30 19.99 4.42
C GLY A 91 3.52 20.93 4.35
N GLY A 92 3.71 21.56 3.21
CA GLY A 92 4.60 22.71 3.06
C GLY A 92 3.98 23.95 3.67
#